data_AF-A0A947MTK9-F1
#
_entry.id   AF-A0A947MTK9-F1
#
_cell.length_a   1.000
_cell.length_b   1.000
_cell.length_c   1.000
_cell.angle_alpha   90.00
_cell.angle_beta   90.00
_cell.angle_gamma   90.00
#
_symmetry.space_group_name_H-M   'P 1'
#
loop_
_entity.id
_entity.type
_entity.pdbx_description
1 polymer ?
#
loop_
_entity_poly.entity_id
_entity_poly.type
_entity_poly.pdbx_seq_one_letter_code
_entity_poly.pdbx_strand_id
1 'polypeptide(L)'
;MAEVPVQGFPELTMTIEDLFGDGNRVCIRWRAQGVHQGEIGGVRGTGNSLDLRGVGIGTSRDGKLCESISVFDTQVLTRTLHGG
;
A
#
# COMPACT_ATOMS: atom_id res chain seq x y z
N MET A 1 -6.78 -8.03 4.60
CA MET A 1 -5.97 -7.26 3.63
C MET A 1 -5.84 -5.85 4.19
N ALA A 2 -4.64 -5.38 4.51
CA ALA A 2 -4.45 -3.99 4.89
C ALA A 2 -4.23 -3.20 3.60
N GLU A 3 -5.25 -2.50 3.14
CA GLU A 3 -5.20 -1.61 1.98
C GLU A 3 -5.00 -0.18 2.48
N VAL A 4 -4.13 0.60 1.84
CA VAL A 4 -4.07 2.04 2.08
C VAL A 4 -5.33 2.65 1.46
N PRO A 5 -6.24 3.28 2.23
CA PRO A 5 -7.49 3.76 1.67
C PRO A 5 -7.22 4.92 0.69
N VAL A 6 -7.50 4.69 -0.58
CA VAL A 6 -7.32 5.71 -1.64
C VAL A 6 -8.10 6.99 -1.36
N GLN A 7 -9.22 6.88 -0.64
CA GLN A 7 -10.05 8.02 -0.22
C GLN A 7 -9.29 9.04 0.66
N GLY A 8 -8.31 8.60 1.45
CA GLY A 8 -7.50 9.50 2.27
C GLY A 8 -6.35 10.16 1.52
N PHE A 9 -6.03 9.67 0.32
CA PHE A 9 -4.92 10.11 -0.51
C PHE A 9 -5.42 10.34 -1.95
N PRO A 10 -6.06 11.49 -2.24
CA PRO A 10 -6.67 11.77 -3.55
C PRO A 10 -5.67 11.68 -4.72
N GLU A 11 -4.40 11.97 -4.46
CA GLU A 11 -3.30 11.94 -5.43
C GLU A 11 -2.33 10.77 -5.16
N LEU A 12 -2.84 9.64 -4.64
CA LEU A 12 -2.00 8.45 -4.39
C LEU A 12 -1.45 7.89 -5.70
N THR A 13 -0.13 7.85 -5.82
CA THR A 13 0.58 7.14 -6.88
C THR A 13 1.10 5.82 -6.35
N MET A 14 0.82 4.73 -7.07
CA MET A 14 1.38 3.41 -6.80
C MET A 14 2.30 2.97 -7.93
N THR A 15 3.49 2.52 -7.57
CA THR A 15 4.51 2.03 -8.50
C THR A 15 4.91 0.62 -8.12
N ILE A 16 4.97 -0.28 -9.11
CA ILE A 16 5.61 -1.59 -8.96
C ILE A 16 7.12 -1.36 -9.10
N GLU A 17 7.87 -1.59 -8.02
CA GLU A 17 9.33 -1.49 -8.03
C GLU A 17 9.99 -2.79 -8.52
N ASP A 18 9.34 -3.94 -8.29
CA ASP A 18 9.84 -5.25 -8.70
C ASP A 18 8.69 -6.27 -8.77
N LEU A 19 8.81 -7.25 -9.67
CA LEU A 19 7.82 -8.29 -9.89
C LEU A 19 8.51 -9.57 -10.32
N PHE A 20 8.37 -10.63 -9.53
CA PHE A 20 8.89 -11.94 -9.85
C PHE A 20 7.94 -13.04 -9.40
N GLY A 21 8.08 -14.22 -9.98
CA GLY A 21 7.22 -15.35 -9.66
C GLY A 21 7.92 -16.69 -9.82
N ASP A 22 7.34 -17.69 -9.16
CA ASP A 22 7.72 -19.09 -9.26
C ASP A 22 6.44 -19.96 -9.25
N GLY A 23 6.24 -20.72 -10.32
CA GLY A 23 5.01 -21.46 -10.57
C GLY A 23 3.78 -20.55 -10.52
N ASN A 24 2.90 -20.80 -9.53
CA ASN A 24 1.67 -20.05 -9.32
C ASN A 24 1.79 -18.93 -8.27
N ARG A 25 2.99 -18.67 -7.73
CA ARG A 25 3.21 -17.60 -6.74
C ARG A 25 3.89 -16.40 -7.37
N VAL A 26 3.45 -15.22 -6.95
CA VAL A 26 3.94 -13.93 -7.41
C VAL A 26 4.33 -13.10 -6.20
N CYS A 27 5.50 -12.47 -6.27
CA CYS A 27 5.98 -11.47 -5.33
C CYS A 27 6.03 -10.11 -6.03
N ILE A 28 5.50 -9.09 -5.36
CA ILE A 28 5.43 -7.72 -5.87
C ILE A 28 6.03 -6.80 -4.83
N ARG A 29 7.10 -6.09 -5.19
CA ARG A 29 7.54 -4.93 -4.42
C ARG A 29 6.83 -3.70 -4.96
N TRP A 30 6.24 -2.92 -4.07
CA TRP A 30 5.47 -1.76 -4.44
C TRP A 30 5.83 -0.55 -3.58
N ARG A 31 5.62 0.63 -4.14
CA ARG A 31 5.76 1.92 -3.47
C ARG A 31 4.49 2.73 -3.65
N ALA A 32 3.97 3.30 -2.57
CA ALA A 32 2.82 4.19 -2.54
C ALA A 32 3.26 5.58 -2.07
N GLN A 33 2.95 6.60 -2.85
CA GLN A 33 3.31 7.99 -2.59
C GLN A 33 2.07 8.89 -2.66
N GLY A 34 1.92 9.82 -1.72
CA GLY A 34 0.78 10.72 -1.73
C GLY A 34 0.79 11.71 -0.56
N VAL A 35 -0.28 12.47 -0.42
CA VAL A 35 -0.50 13.40 0.69
C VAL A 35 -1.80 13.04 1.40
N HIS A 36 -1.77 12.95 2.73
CA HIS A 36 -2.95 12.63 3.53
C HIS A 36 -3.89 13.85 3.59
N GLN A 37 -4.94 13.82 2.77
CA GLN A 37 -5.90 14.93 2.62
C GLN A 37 -7.32 14.55 3.04
N GLY A 38 -7.70 13.28 2.90
CA GLY A 38 -9.00 12.77 3.30
C GLY A 38 -9.00 12.21 4.72
N GLU A 39 -10.16 11.75 5.19
CA GLU A 39 -10.27 11.10 6.49
C GLU A 39 -9.92 9.60 6.39
N ILE A 40 -9.07 9.12 7.30
CA ILE A 40 -8.75 7.69 7.44
C ILE A 40 -8.98 7.28 8.90
N GLY A 41 -9.89 6.33 9.12
CA GLY A 41 -10.11 5.75 10.46
C GLY A 41 -10.47 6.78 11.54
N GLY A 42 -11.19 7.85 11.19
CA GLY A 42 -11.54 8.96 12.09
C GLY A 42 -10.46 10.04 12.21
N VAL A 43 -9.33 9.90 11.53
CA VAL A 43 -8.24 10.90 11.52
C VAL A 43 -8.37 11.77 10.28
N ARG A 44 -8.52 13.08 10.48
CA ARG A 44 -8.60 14.06 9.37
C ARG A 44 -7.27 14.17 8.63
N GLY A 45 -7.34 14.57 7.37
CA GLY A 45 -6.17 14.83 6.53
C GLY A 45 -5.16 15.75 7.22
N THR A 46 -3.97 15.22 7.49
CA THR A 46 -2.90 15.92 8.20
C THR A 46 -2.05 16.80 7.29
N GLY A 47 -2.15 16.63 5.96
CA GLY A 47 -1.25 17.24 5.00
C GLY A 47 0.14 16.59 4.94
N ASN A 48 0.38 15.53 5.72
CA ASN A 48 1.66 14.84 5.72
C ASN A 48 1.87 14.04 4.43
N SER A 49 3.11 14.01 3.95
CA SER A 49 3.51 13.16 2.83
C SER A 49 3.64 11.69 3.26
N LEU A 50 3.23 10.81 2.36
CA LEU A 50 3.42 9.37 2.42
C LEU A 50 4.50 8.97 1.41
N ASP A 51 5.47 8.18 1.86
CA ASP A 51 6.37 7.39 1.00
C ASP A 51 6.49 5.99 1.63
N LEU A 52 5.54 5.13 1.27
CA LEU A 52 5.38 3.81 1.86
C LEU A 52 5.85 2.74 0.88
N ARG A 53 6.66 1.80 1.35
CA ARG A 53 7.03 0.61 0.60
C ARG A 53 6.44 -0.62 1.25
N GLY A 54 6.10 -1.60 0.42
CA GLY A 54 5.64 -2.88 0.87
C GLY A 54 5.96 -4.00 -0.10
N VAL A 55 5.70 -5.22 0.36
CA VAL A 55 5.83 -6.44 -0.41
C VAL A 55 4.51 -7.20 -0.33
N GLY A 56 3.96 -7.51 -1.49
CA GLY A 56 2.83 -8.41 -1.66
C GLY A 56 3.31 -9.78 -2.12
N ILE A 57 2.78 -10.84 -1.53
CA ILE A 57 2.91 -12.20 -2.05
C ILE A 57 1.51 -12.72 -2.32
N GLY A 58 1.28 -13.25 -3.52
CA GLY A 58 -0.01 -13.83 -3.85
C GLY A 58 0.07 -15.05 -4.75
N THR A 59 -1.05 -15.76 -4.80
CA THR A 59 -1.23 -16.96 -5.61
C THR A 59 -2.07 -16.61 -6.82
N SER A 60 -1.60 -16.97 -8.01
CA SER A 60 -2.32 -16.80 -9.27
C SER A 60 -2.92 -18.14 -9.75
N ARG A 61 -4.18 -18.11 -10.18
CA ARG A 61 -4.86 -19.24 -10.85
C ARG A 61 -5.61 -18.70 -12.05
N ASP A 62 -5.43 -19.30 -13.22
CA ASP A 62 -6.06 -18.89 -14.48
C ASP A 62 -5.85 -17.40 -14.80
N GLY A 63 -4.64 -16.90 -14.53
CA GLY A 63 -4.26 -15.50 -14.75
C GLY A 63 -4.86 -14.51 -13.75
N LYS A 64 -5.51 -14.97 -12.67
CA LYS A 64 -6.13 -14.13 -11.64
C LYS A 64 -5.49 -14.34 -10.28
N LEU A 65 -5.31 -13.28 -9.50
CA LEU A 65 -4.86 -13.37 -8.11
C LEU A 65 -6.01 -13.93 -7.26
N CYS A 66 -5.85 -15.13 -6.70
CA CYS A 66 -6.88 -15.77 -5.86
C CYS A 66 -6.62 -15.56 -4.36
N GLU A 67 -5.38 -15.33 -3.97
CA GLU A 67 -4.98 -15.06 -2.58
C GLU A 67 -3.83 -14.06 -2.59
N SER A 68 -3.79 -13.16 -1.60
CA SER A 68 -2.63 -12.31 -1.37
C SER A 68 -2.49 -11.89 0.09
N ILE A 69 -1.23 -11.73 0.50
CA ILE A 69 -0.83 -11.06 1.71
C ILE A 69 0.08 -9.88 1.34
N SER A 70 0.02 -8.80 2.11
CA SER A 70 0.94 -7.68 1.94
C SER A 70 1.47 -7.24 3.29
N VAL A 71 2.75 -6.93 3.32
CA VAL A 71 3.45 -6.36 4.47
C VAL A 71 4.04 -5.02 4.07
N PHE A 72 3.90 -4.01 4.92
CA PHE A 72 4.46 -2.68 4.72
C PHE A 72 4.80 -2.07 6.08
N ASP A 73 5.58 -0.99 6.07
CA ASP A 73 5.98 -0.29 7.29
C ASP A 73 4.81 0.51 7.90
N THR A 74 4.25 -0.01 8.99
CA THR A 74 3.15 0.64 9.70
C THR A 74 3.57 1.87 10.50
N GLN A 75 4.85 2.05 10.82
CA GLN A 75 5.35 3.26 11.48
C GLN A 75 5.34 4.44 10.52
N VAL A 76 5.69 4.21 9.25
CA VAL A 76 5.56 5.23 8.20
C VAL A 76 4.10 5.68 8.09
N LEU A 77 3.16 4.74 8.00
CA LEU A 77 1.74 5.06 7.92
C LEU A 77 1.25 5.80 9.18
N THR A 78 1.59 5.30 10.36
CA THR A 78 1.18 5.91 11.64
C THR A 78 1.63 7.36 11.75
N ARG A 79 2.89 7.65 11.41
CA ARG A 79 3.44 9.01 11.41
C ARG A 79 2.74 9.91 10.39
N THR A 80 2.46 9.39 9.19
CA THR A 80 1.71 10.16 8.19
C THR A 80 0.31 10.54 8.72
N LEU A 81 -0.40 9.61 9.37
CA LEU A 81 -1.76 9.85 9.85
C LEU A 81 -1.83 10.72 11.11
N HIS A 82 -0.88 10.63 12.04
CA HIS A 82 -1.02 11.27 13.36
C HIS A 82 0.01 12.38 13.65
N GLY A 83 1.02 12.56 12.78
CA GLY A 83 2.19 13.38 13.09
C GLY A 83 3.18 12.64 14.00
N GLY A 84 4.37 13.22 14.15
CA GLY A 84 5.36 12.82 15.16
C GLY A 84 5.30 13.72 16.38
#